data_AF-A0A1A8CSA4-F1
#
_entry.id   AF-A0A1A8CSA4-F1
#
_cell.length_a   1.000
_cell.length_b   1.000
_cell.length_c   1.000
_cell.angle_alpha   90.00
_cell.angle_beta   90.00
_cell.angle_gamma   90.00
#
_symmetry.space_group_name_H-M   'P 1'
#
loop_
_entity.id
_entity.type
_entity.pdbx_description
1 polymer ?
#
loop_
_entity_poly.entity_id
_entity_poly.type
_entity_poly.pdbx_seq_one_letter_code
_entity_poly.pdbx_strand_id
1 'polypeptide(L)'
;MKWWNEVWLNEGFASYMSYLAVDNAEPSFQIKDTMIMSDLHSAFEEDALTSSHPLSTPLEEVQTTSQILGMFDAISYSKGAMVLRMLADFVGEDNFDNGIRAYLKAFKGKNVEQSDLWDFIQSVRQEKGVFSIGTLMEKWTTQMGYPVITINTTNGEIHQKHFLYNNSAESDLWWLIPIRYATKSSSPSLVWLDVRGPVRKEEFISKNKDWILANVNCTGYYRVNYDPDNWQRLMTQLETNPN
;
A
#
# COMPACT_ATOMS: atom_id res chain seq x y z
N MET A 1 3.60 19.75 -5.88
CA MET A 1 4.86 19.60 -5.12
C MET A 1 5.67 20.90 -5.05
N LYS A 2 6.57 21.02 -4.07
CA LYS A 2 7.52 22.14 -3.90
C LYS A 2 8.84 21.92 -4.65
N TRP A 3 9.25 20.67 -4.80
CA TRP A 3 10.44 20.28 -5.55
C TRP A 3 10.29 18.86 -6.12
N TRP A 4 11.21 18.45 -7.01
CA TRP A 4 11.17 17.18 -7.76
C TRP A 4 11.38 15.93 -6.91
N ASN A 5 11.89 16.09 -5.68
CA ASN A 5 12.06 14.97 -4.75
C ASN A 5 10.71 14.39 -4.28
N GLU A 6 9.60 15.10 -4.48
CA GLU A 6 8.24 14.62 -4.22
C GLU A 6 7.39 14.59 -5.51
N VAL A 7 8.00 14.28 -6.66
CA VAL A 7 7.30 14.23 -7.96
C VAL A 7 6.14 13.24 -7.99
N TRP A 8 6.21 12.18 -7.18
CA TRP A 8 5.12 11.22 -7.00
C TRP A 8 3.80 11.85 -6.52
N LEU A 9 3.82 12.99 -5.82
CA LEU A 9 2.61 13.71 -5.43
C LEU A 9 1.80 14.16 -6.64
N ASN A 10 2.47 14.42 -7.76
CA ASN A 10 1.83 14.72 -9.02
C ASN A 10 1.56 13.43 -9.81
N GLU A 11 2.60 12.64 -10.10
CA GLU A 11 2.53 11.53 -11.05
C GLU A 11 1.78 10.32 -10.47
N GLY A 12 2.02 9.96 -9.22
CA GLY A 12 1.29 8.90 -8.54
C GLY A 12 -0.18 9.25 -8.33
N PHE A 13 -0.47 10.52 -8.01
CA PHE A 13 -1.85 11.02 -7.92
C PHE A 13 -2.56 10.98 -9.27
N ALA A 14 -1.93 11.48 -10.34
CA ALA A 14 -2.49 11.44 -11.69
C ALA A 14 -2.72 10.00 -12.16
N SER A 15 -1.77 9.10 -11.88
CA SER A 15 -1.86 7.67 -12.19
C SER A 15 -3.06 7.05 -11.50
N TYR A 16 -3.23 7.24 -10.18
CA TYR A 16 -4.38 6.72 -9.45
C TYR A 16 -5.72 7.31 -9.94
N MET A 17 -5.79 8.63 -10.09
CA MET A 17 -7.01 9.31 -10.55
C MET A 17 -7.40 8.93 -11.98
N SER A 18 -6.44 8.53 -12.82
CA SER A 18 -6.75 8.09 -14.20
C SER A 18 -7.68 6.87 -14.21
N TYR A 19 -7.45 5.88 -13.33
CA TYR A 19 -8.32 4.71 -13.20
C TYR A 19 -9.70 5.11 -12.69
N LEU A 20 -9.78 5.98 -11.68
CA LEU A 20 -11.07 6.43 -11.15
C LEU A 20 -11.87 7.23 -12.18
N ALA A 21 -11.21 8.08 -12.96
CA ALA A 21 -11.84 8.87 -14.00
C ALA A 21 -12.40 7.98 -15.13
N VAL A 22 -11.62 6.98 -15.57
CA VAL A 22 -12.07 6.02 -16.58
C VAL A 22 -13.17 5.11 -16.04
N ASP A 23 -13.07 4.62 -14.80
CA ASP A 23 -14.11 3.82 -14.15
C ASP A 23 -15.43 4.57 -14.04
N ASN A 24 -15.38 5.87 -13.72
CA ASN A 24 -16.57 6.72 -13.68
C ASN A 24 -17.15 6.99 -15.08
N ALA A 25 -16.30 7.16 -16.09
CA ALA A 25 -16.75 7.41 -17.47
C ALA A 25 -17.29 6.15 -18.15
N GLU A 26 -16.65 5.00 -17.91
CA GLU A 26 -16.94 3.70 -18.53
C GLU A 26 -16.92 2.57 -17.49
N PRO A 27 -17.94 2.48 -16.59
CA PRO A 27 -17.96 1.50 -15.50
C PRO A 27 -17.90 0.03 -15.96
N SER A 28 -18.33 -0.26 -17.19
CA SER A 28 -18.29 -1.62 -17.74
C SER A 28 -16.87 -2.14 -17.99
N PHE A 29 -15.86 -1.28 -18.02
CA PHE A 29 -14.48 -1.70 -18.30
C PHE A 29 -13.81 -2.39 -17.11
N GLN A 30 -14.32 -2.18 -15.88
CA GLN A 30 -13.69 -2.71 -14.66
C GLN A 30 -12.20 -2.34 -14.58
N ILE A 31 -11.88 -1.10 -15.00
CA ILE A 31 -10.48 -0.66 -15.18
C ILE A 31 -9.70 -0.66 -13.86
N LYS A 32 -10.38 -0.49 -12.71
CA LYS A 32 -9.77 -0.55 -11.39
C LYS A 32 -9.13 -1.91 -11.10
N ASP A 33 -9.63 -3.00 -11.65
CA ASP A 33 -9.02 -4.32 -11.44
C ASP A 33 -7.72 -4.46 -12.24
N THR A 34 -7.61 -3.76 -13.37
CA THR A 34 -6.41 -3.78 -14.21
C THR A 34 -5.20 -3.14 -13.53
N MET A 35 -5.42 -2.19 -12.61
CA MET A 35 -4.35 -1.52 -11.87
C MET A 35 -3.50 -2.48 -11.01
N ILE A 36 -4.11 -3.60 -10.58
CA ILE A 36 -3.41 -4.65 -9.84
C ILE A 36 -2.42 -5.34 -10.79
N MET A 37 -2.83 -5.62 -12.02
CA MET A 37 -1.99 -6.29 -13.00
C MET A 37 -0.91 -5.38 -13.59
N SER A 38 -1.20 -4.09 -13.78
CA SER A 38 -0.25 -3.11 -14.31
C SER A 38 0.64 -2.51 -13.22
N ASP A 39 0.08 -1.65 -12.38
CA ASP A 39 0.87 -0.77 -11.51
C ASP A 39 1.41 -1.49 -10.29
N LEU A 40 0.62 -2.36 -9.66
CA LEU A 40 1.10 -3.08 -8.47
C LEU A 40 2.28 -3.99 -8.81
N HIS A 41 2.18 -4.77 -9.89
CA HIS A 41 3.27 -5.64 -10.32
C HIS A 41 4.48 -4.88 -10.84
N SER A 42 4.28 -3.83 -11.65
CA SER A 42 5.37 -2.96 -12.12
C SER A 42 6.13 -2.31 -10.96
N ALA A 43 5.40 -1.77 -9.97
CA ALA A 43 6.01 -1.22 -8.76
C ALA A 43 6.75 -2.30 -7.97
N PHE A 44 6.15 -3.48 -7.78
CA PHE A 44 6.78 -4.58 -7.06
C PHE A 44 8.07 -5.10 -7.68
N GLU A 45 8.22 -5.04 -9.00
CA GLU A 45 9.43 -5.47 -9.70
C GLU A 45 10.61 -4.54 -9.41
N GLU A 46 10.41 -3.23 -9.58
CA GLU A 46 11.45 -2.23 -9.32
C GLU A 46 11.75 -2.11 -7.82
N ASP A 47 10.70 -2.13 -6.99
CA ASP A 47 10.82 -1.84 -5.55
C ASP A 47 11.35 -3.04 -4.74
N ALA A 48 11.53 -4.21 -5.37
CA ALA A 48 12.22 -5.36 -4.79
C ALA A 48 13.74 -5.39 -5.07
N LEU A 49 14.26 -4.35 -5.75
CA LEU A 49 15.69 -4.19 -6.02
C LEU A 49 16.37 -3.36 -4.94
N THR A 50 17.63 -3.66 -4.65
CA THR A 50 18.45 -2.84 -3.72
C THR A 50 18.77 -1.45 -4.27
N SER A 51 18.50 -1.21 -5.56
CA SER A 51 18.66 0.07 -6.25
C SER A 51 17.36 0.89 -6.31
N SER A 52 16.26 0.42 -5.72
CA SER A 52 15.04 1.20 -5.58
C SER A 52 15.31 2.48 -4.76
N HIS A 53 14.31 3.36 -4.68
CA HIS A 53 14.34 4.57 -3.88
C HIS A 53 12.99 4.83 -3.17
N PRO A 54 12.96 5.69 -2.13
CA PRO A 54 11.72 6.15 -1.53
C PRO A 54 10.85 6.94 -2.51
N LEU A 55 9.53 7.03 -2.26
CA LEU A 55 8.68 7.95 -3.04
C LEU A 55 9.13 9.41 -2.85
N SER A 56 9.36 9.79 -1.60
CA SER A 56 9.92 11.08 -1.22
C SER A 56 11.38 10.91 -0.81
N THR A 57 12.28 11.19 -1.74
CA THR A 57 13.73 11.18 -1.50
C THR A 57 14.14 12.48 -0.77
N PRO A 58 15.22 12.47 0.04
CA PRO A 58 15.77 13.72 0.59
C PRO A 58 16.05 14.75 -0.52
N LEU A 59 15.73 16.01 -0.26
CA LEU A 59 15.79 17.07 -1.26
C LEU A 59 17.21 17.21 -1.84
N GLU A 60 18.21 17.11 -0.97
CA GLU A 60 19.64 17.19 -1.28
C GLU A 60 20.13 16.12 -2.28
N GLU A 61 19.41 15.01 -2.43
CA GLU A 61 19.75 13.94 -3.37
C GLU A 61 19.21 14.19 -4.79
N VAL A 62 18.29 15.16 -4.95
CA VAL A 62 17.65 15.48 -6.23
C VAL A 62 17.94 16.94 -6.61
N GLN A 63 19.11 17.20 -7.18
CA GLN A 63 19.56 18.58 -7.49
C GLN A 63 19.90 18.80 -8.97
N THR A 64 20.47 17.79 -9.63
CA THR A 64 20.86 17.84 -11.03
C THR A 64 19.73 17.41 -11.95
N THR A 65 19.76 17.83 -13.21
CA THR A 65 18.79 17.40 -14.23
C THR A 65 18.71 15.87 -14.36
N SER A 66 19.86 15.18 -14.28
CA SER A 66 19.88 13.72 -14.35
C SER A 66 19.16 13.08 -13.17
N GLN A 67 19.35 13.60 -11.95
CA GLN A 67 18.65 13.11 -10.76
C GLN A 67 17.15 13.39 -10.86
N ILE A 68 16.76 14.59 -11.32
CA ILE A 68 15.36 14.97 -11.52
C ILE A 68 14.69 14.02 -12.50
N LEU A 69 15.30 13.77 -13.67
CA LEU A 69 14.76 12.85 -14.67
C LEU A 69 14.70 11.41 -14.14
N GLY A 70 15.65 11.02 -13.28
CA GLY A 70 15.66 9.71 -12.63
C GLY A 70 14.46 9.46 -11.71
N MET A 71 13.80 10.52 -11.21
CA MET A 71 12.59 10.37 -10.39
C MET A 71 11.34 10.04 -11.22
N PHE A 72 11.38 10.09 -12.55
CA PHE A 72 10.24 9.77 -13.42
C PHE A 72 10.25 8.30 -13.82
N ASP A 73 9.89 7.43 -12.88
CA ASP A 73 9.99 5.98 -13.01
C ASP A 73 8.77 5.24 -12.41
N ALA A 74 8.79 3.91 -12.39
CA ALA A 74 7.68 3.12 -11.85
C ALA A 74 7.43 3.36 -10.35
N ILE A 75 8.43 3.85 -9.60
CA ILE A 75 8.26 4.19 -8.19
C ILE A 75 7.36 5.44 -8.08
N SER A 76 7.70 6.54 -8.75
CA SER A 76 6.88 7.76 -8.67
C SER A 76 5.46 7.60 -9.22
N TYR A 77 5.28 6.82 -10.29
CA TYR A 77 3.98 6.60 -10.92
C TYR A 77 3.22 5.46 -10.23
N SER A 78 3.71 4.23 -10.36
CA SER A 78 2.98 3.02 -9.99
C SER A 78 2.93 2.81 -8.47
N LYS A 79 4.06 2.89 -7.76
CA LYS A 79 4.07 2.80 -6.28
C LYS A 79 3.29 3.96 -5.68
N GLY A 80 3.47 5.18 -6.20
CA GLY A 80 2.71 6.36 -5.78
C GLY A 80 1.20 6.13 -5.85
N ALA A 81 0.71 5.59 -6.97
CA ALA A 81 -0.70 5.25 -7.15
C ALA A 81 -1.19 4.16 -6.17
N MET A 82 -0.41 3.09 -5.99
CA MET A 82 -0.80 1.98 -5.10
C MET A 82 -0.83 2.40 -3.63
N VAL A 83 0.10 3.25 -3.20
CA VAL A 83 0.15 3.80 -1.84
C VAL A 83 -1.03 4.73 -1.59
N LEU A 84 -1.45 5.54 -2.58
CA LEU A 84 -2.67 6.35 -2.50
C LEU A 84 -3.94 5.48 -2.45
N ARG A 85 -4.02 4.42 -3.26
CA ARG A 85 -5.13 3.47 -3.21
C ARG A 85 -5.24 2.78 -1.85
N MET A 86 -4.11 2.35 -1.28
CA MET A 86 -4.06 1.77 0.06
C MET A 86 -4.57 2.77 1.11
N LEU A 87 -4.18 4.04 1.00
CA LEU A 87 -4.68 5.08 1.88
C LEU A 87 -6.20 5.29 1.73
N ALA A 88 -6.71 5.36 0.48
CA ALA A 88 -8.13 5.54 0.20
C ALA A 88 -8.97 4.38 0.77
N ASP A 89 -8.53 3.13 0.61
CA ASP A 89 -9.18 1.95 1.21
C ASP A 89 -9.18 2.01 2.76
N PHE A 90 -8.12 2.54 3.34
CA PHE A 90 -8.00 2.68 4.80
C PHE A 90 -8.89 3.78 5.38
N VAL A 91 -8.91 4.98 4.77
CA VAL A 91 -9.72 6.10 5.28
C VAL A 91 -11.17 6.07 4.81
N GLY A 92 -11.47 5.28 3.78
CA GLY A 92 -12.74 5.25 3.06
C GLY A 92 -12.75 6.28 1.92
N GLU A 93 -13.26 5.87 0.75
CA GLU A 93 -13.24 6.68 -0.48
C GLU A 93 -13.88 8.06 -0.29
N ASP A 94 -15.02 8.15 0.41
CA ASP A 94 -15.68 9.44 0.70
C ASP A 94 -14.79 10.41 1.50
N ASN A 95 -14.07 9.90 2.51
CA ASN A 95 -13.16 10.72 3.30
C ASN A 95 -11.93 11.10 2.48
N PHE A 96 -11.40 10.18 1.68
CA PHE A 96 -10.29 10.45 0.78
C PHE A 96 -10.65 11.57 -0.20
N ASP A 97 -11.77 11.45 -0.92
CA ASP A 97 -12.26 12.43 -1.88
C ASP A 97 -12.49 13.81 -1.27
N ASN A 98 -13.12 13.86 -0.09
CA ASN A 98 -13.33 15.10 0.63
C ASN A 98 -12.00 15.76 1.04
N GLY A 99 -11.02 14.95 1.46
CA GLY A 99 -9.67 15.39 1.81
C GLY A 99 -8.94 15.98 0.60
N ILE A 100 -8.97 15.28 -0.54
CA ILE A 100 -8.39 15.75 -1.81
C ILE A 100 -9.04 17.05 -2.27
N ARG A 101 -10.38 17.17 -2.23
CA ARG A 101 -11.09 18.40 -2.61
C ARG A 101 -10.69 19.58 -1.73
N ALA A 102 -10.59 19.36 -0.42
CA ALA A 102 -10.18 20.39 0.53
C ALA A 102 -8.72 20.82 0.29
N TYR A 103 -7.82 19.85 0.12
CA TYR A 103 -6.41 20.05 -0.20
C TYR A 103 -6.22 20.89 -1.47
N LEU A 104 -6.84 20.48 -2.59
CA LEU A 104 -6.75 21.19 -3.87
C LEU A 104 -7.29 22.62 -3.79
N LYS A 105 -8.37 22.84 -3.02
CA LYS A 105 -8.94 24.17 -2.81
C LYS A 105 -8.00 25.07 -2.00
N ALA A 106 -7.36 24.54 -0.95
CA ALA A 106 -6.48 25.29 -0.07
C ALA A 106 -5.16 25.69 -0.73
N PHE A 107 -4.63 24.83 -1.61
CA PHE A 107 -3.34 25.03 -2.28
C PHE A 107 -3.45 25.45 -3.74
N LYS A 108 -4.62 25.94 -4.17
CA LYS A 108 -4.79 26.50 -5.51
C LYS A 108 -3.76 27.60 -5.78
N GLY A 109 -2.91 27.38 -6.79
CA GLY A 109 -1.85 28.32 -7.18
C GLY A 109 -0.64 28.35 -6.24
N LYS A 110 -0.48 27.34 -5.38
CA LYS A 110 0.64 27.21 -4.43
C LYS A 110 1.37 25.89 -4.64
N ASN A 111 2.55 25.80 -4.03
CA ASN A 111 3.29 24.55 -3.87
C ASN A 111 2.91 23.87 -2.55
N VAL A 112 3.25 22.59 -2.44
CA VAL A 112 2.82 21.64 -1.41
C VAL A 112 3.92 20.61 -1.17
N GLU A 113 3.98 20.10 0.05
CA GLU A 113 4.77 18.95 0.46
C GLU A 113 3.84 17.80 0.90
N GLN A 114 4.33 16.56 0.97
CA GLN A 114 3.47 15.40 1.28
C GLN A 114 2.75 15.54 2.62
N SER A 115 3.35 16.22 3.60
CA SER A 115 2.76 16.46 4.91
C SER A 115 1.45 17.25 4.81
N ASP A 116 1.36 18.18 3.85
CA ASP A 116 0.14 18.95 3.60
C ASP A 116 -1.00 18.02 3.20
N LEU A 117 -0.75 17.03 2.34
CA LEU A 117 -1.75 16.05 1.93
C LEU A 117 -2.26 15.22 3.13
N TRP A 118 -1.34 14.77 3.99
CA TRP A 118 -1.68 13.99 5.18
C TRP A 118 -2.52 14.79 6.17
N ASP A 119 -2.19 16.05 6.41
CA ASP A 119 -2.93 16.93 7.32
C ASP A 119 -4.37 17.16 6.83
N PHE A 120 -4.56 17.34 5.53
CA PHE A 120 -5.90 17.51 4.96
C PHE A 120 -6.74 16.24 5.04
N ILE A 121 -6.19 15.08 4.69
CA ILE A 121 -6.90 13.79 4.81
C ILE A 121 -7.20 13.49 6.29
N GLN A 122 -6.27 13.82 7.20
CA GLN A 122 -6.48 13.68 8.63
C GLN A 122 -7.61 14.58 9.15
N SER A 123 -7.75 15.80 8.61
CA SER A 123 -8.76 16.77 9.07
C SER A 123 -10.20 16.39 8.72
N VAL A 124 -10.40 15.67 7.62
CA VAL A 124 -11.75 15.25 7.16
C VAL A 124 -12.17 13.90 7.73
N ARG A 125 -11.22 13.15 8.31
CA ARG A 125 -11.48 11.87 8.95
C ARG A 125 -12.33 12.08 10.20
N GLN A 126 -13.58 11.64 10.16
CA GLN A 126 -14.54 11.81 11.26
C GLN A 126 -14.14 11.03 12.52
N GLU A 127 -13.57 9.83 12.35
CA GLU A 127 -13.17 8.97 13.46
C GLU A 127 -11.68 9.12 13.79
N LYS A 128 -11.36 9.35 15.06
CA LYS A 128 -9.98 9.29 15.54
C LYS A 128 -9.51 7.84 15.52
N GLY A 129 -8.74 7.48 14.50
CA GLY A 129 -8.07 6.19 14.44
C GLY A 129 -6.97 6.04 15.48
N VAL A 130 -6.47 4.80 15.60
CA VAL A 130 -5.32 4.46 16.46
C VAL A 130 -4.07 5.24 16.08
N PHE A 131 -3.85 5.44 14.77
CA PHE A 131 -2.70 6.16 14.22
C PHE A 131 -3.14 7.35 13.36
N SER A 132 -2.31 8.39 13.36
CA SER A 132 -2.48 9.53 12.45
C SER A 132 -2.16 9.13 11.01
N ILE A 133 -2.71 9.84 10.02
CA ILE A 133 -2.41 9.59 8.60
C ILE A 133 -0.92 9.81 8.33
N GLY A 134 -0.32 10.86 8.88
CA GLY A 134 1.12 11.10 8.75
C GLY A 134 1.95 9.92 9.27
N THR A 135 1.63 9.42 10.47
CA THR A 135 2.31 8.25 11.07
C THR A 135 2.15 6.98 10.24
N LEU A 136 0.97 6.77 9.66
CA LEU A 136 0.75 5.63 8.75
C LEU A 136 1.62 5.76 7.51
N MET A 137 1.58 6.91 6.84
CA MET A 137 2.15 7.08 5.50
C MET A 137 3.66 7.33 5.50
N GLU A 138 4.23 7.82 6.59
CA GLU A 138 5.66 8.18 6.72
C GLU A 138 6.57 7.10 6.11
N LYS A 139 6.39 5.84 6.52
CA LYS A 139 7.23 4.74 6.05
C LYS A 139 6.87 4.20 4.68
N TRP A 140 5.68 4.49 4.18
CA TRP A 140 5.32 4.13 2.81
C TRP A 140 5.94 5.08 1.79
N THR A 141 6.30 6.30 2.22
CA THR A 141 6.84 7.33 1.33
C THR A 141 8.31 7.63 1.53
N THR A 142 8.84 7.56 2.75
CA THR A 142 10.22 8.01 3.08
C THR A 142 11.27 6.90 3.10
N GLN A 143 10.87 5.64 2.94
CA GLN A 143 11.79 4.52 2.73
C GLN A 143 11.44 3.76 1.44
N MET A 144 12.46 3.15 0.84
CA MET A 144 12.29 2.28 -0.31
C MET A 144 11.65 0.95 0.08
N GLY A 145 11.19 0.21 -0.93
CA GLY A 145 10.74 -1.15 -0.78
C GLY A 145 9.33 -1.31 -0.20
N TYR A 146 9.00 -2.57 0.03
CA TYR A 146 7.76 -3.02 0.64
C TYR A 146 7.97 -4.33 1.41
N PRO A 147 7.06 -4.66 2.36
CA PRO A 147 7.19 -5.89 3.11
C PRO A 147 6.58 -7.09 2.41
N VAL A 148 7.12 -8.27 2.69
CA VAL A 148 6.36 -9.52 2.71
C VAL A 148 5.94 -9.81 4.14
N ILE A 149 4.66 -10.13 4.32
CA ILE A 149 4.07 -10.53 5.58
C ILE A 149 3.97 -12.05 5.59
N THR A 150 4.60 -12.71 6.55
CA THR A 150 4.49 -14.15 6.73
C THR A 150 3.55 -14.45 7.87
N ILE A 151 2.53 -15.26 7.62
CA ILE A 151 1.50 -15.65 8.58
C ILE A 151 1.56 -17.15 8.81
N ASN A 152 1.83 -17.57 10.04
CA ASN A 152 1.66 -18.94 10.48
C ASN A 152 0.27 -19.13 11.08
N THR A 153 -0.63 -19.76 10.32
CA THR A 153 -2.03 -19.94 10.69
C THR A 153 -2.26 -21.01 11.76
N THR A 154 -1.23 -21.78 12.10
CA THR A 154 -1.32 -22.80 13.16
C THR A 154 -1.26 -22.17 14.55
N ASN A 155 -0.42 -21.15 14.73
CA ASN A 155 -0.19 -20.50 16.02
C ASN A 155 -0.51 -18.98 16.03
N GLY A 156 -0.86 -18.41 14.87
CA GLY A 156 -1.18 -17.00 14.71
C GLY A 156 0.04 -16.08 14.71
N GLU A 157 1.24 -16.64 14.59
CA GLU A 157 2.46 -15.85 14.50
C GLU A 157 2.48 -15.12 13.15
N ILE A 158 2.67 -13.81 13.22
CA ILE A 158 2.79 -12.93 12.06
C ILE A 158 4.05 -12.07 12.21
N HIS A 159 4.80 -11.93 11.13
CA HIS A 159 5.93 -11.00 11.06
C HIS A 159 6.04 -10.41 9.65
N GLN A 160 6.78 -9.31 9.56
CA GLN A 160 7.10 -8.64 8.31
C GLN A 160 8.61 -8.66 8.05
N LYS A 161 8.98 -8.73 6.78
CA LYS A 161 10.36 -8.57 6.31
C LYS A 161 10.34 -7.73 5.04
N HIS A 162 11.32 -6.85 4.86
CA HIS A 162 11.54 -6.20 3.57
C HIS A 162 11.75 -7.24 2.46
N PHE A 163 10.89 -7.21 1.43
CA PHE A 163 10.97 -8.12 0.31
C PHE A 163 12.01 -7.63 -0.70
N LEU A 164 13.01 -8.47 -0.98
CA LEU A 164 14.04 -8.24 -1.99
C LEU A 164 14.22 -9.51 -2.82
N TYR A 165 14.48 -9.36 -4.12
CA TYR A 165 14.87 -10.51 -4.95
C TYR A 165 16.21 -11.10 -4.50
N ASN A 166 17.13 -10.24 -4.08
CA ASN A 166 18.39 -10.67 -3.50
C ASN A 166 18.22 -10.98 -2.00
N ASN A 167 17.97 -12.25 -1.67
CA ASN A 167 17.71 -12.68 -0.30
C ASN A 167 18.93 -12.64 0.63
N SER A 168 20.13 -12.30 0.14
CA SER A 168 21.33 -12.08 0.96
C SER A 168 21.46 -10.65 1.51
N ALA A 169 20.66 -9.71 0.99
CA ALA A 169 20.62 -8.36 1.51
C ALA A 169 19.88 -8.34 2.86
N GLU A 170 20.61 -7.98 3.93
CA GLU A 170 20.00 -7.71 5.22
C GLU A 170 19.35 -6.32 5.22
N SER A 171 18.16 -6.23 5.81
CA SER A 171 17.42 -4.97 5.89
C SER A 171 16.62 -4.90 7.19
N ASP A 172 16.75 -3.77 7.87
CA ASP A 172 16.03 -3.47 9.12
C ASP A 172 14.73 -2.69 8.90
N LEU A 173 14.33 -2.51 7.64
CA LEU A 173 13.13 -1.78 7.25
C LEU A 173 11.87 -2.52 7.73
N TRP A 174 10.92 -1.75 8.26
CA TRP A 174 9.62 -2.24 8.72
C TRP A 174 8.57 -1.14 8.57
N TRP A 175 7.30 -1.51 8.40
CA TRP A 175 6.17 -0.64 8.11
C TRP A 175 5.07 -0.78 9.16
N LEU A 176 4.27 0.26 9.32
CA LEU A 176 2.98 0.19 10.01
C LEU A 176 1.92 -0.25 8.99
N ILE A 177 1.33 -1.44 9.18
CA ILE A 177 0.55 -2.09 8.11
C ILE A 177 -0.91 -2.34 8.55
N PRO A 178 -1.90 -1.76 7.84
CA PRO A 178 -3.28 -2.17 7.93
C PRO A 178 -3.50 -3.45 7.09
N ILE A 179 -3.91 -4.54 7.74
CA ILE A 179 -4.13 -5.84 7.08
C ILE A 179 -5.62 -6.12 7.00
N ARG A 180 -6.18 -6.05 5.79
CA ARG A 180 -7.50 -6.61 5.50
C ARG A 180 -7.39 -8.11 5.32
N TYR A 181 -8.16 -8.87 6.08
CA TYR A 181 -8.16 -10.33 5.97
C TYR A 181 -9.58 -10.89 5.96
N ALA A 182 -9.74 -12.02 5.30
CA ALA A 182 -10.96 -12.80 5.25
C ALA A 182 -10.69 -14.25 5.68
N THR A 183 -11.74 -14.88 6.17
CA THR A 183 -11.80 -16.32 6.42
C THR A 183 -13.01 -16.87 5.69
N LYS A 184 -13.14 -18.19 5.61
CA LYS A 184 -14.25 -18.86 4.92
C LYS A 184 -15.66 -18.37 5.32
N SER A 185 -15.83 -17.91 6.55
CA SER A 185 -17.15 -17.57 7.11
C SER A 185 -17.31 -16.09 7.50
N SER A 186 -16.30 -15.25 7.28
CA SER A 186 -16.31 -13.85 7.74
C SER A 186 -16.11 -12.86 6.60
N SER A 187 -16.85 -11.75 6.66
CA SER A 187 -16.54 -10.57 5.85
C SER A 187 -15.12 -10.07 6.15
N PRO A 188 -14.48 -9.38 5.19
CA PRO A 188 -13.16 -8.81 5.40
C PRO A 188 -13.12 -7.91 6.64
N SER A 189 -12.14 -8.15 7.52
CA SER A 189 -11.90 -7.39 8.74
C SER A 189 -10.51 -6.77 8.71
N LEU A 190 -10.28 -5.72 9.50
CA LEU A 190 -9.01 -5.01 9.57
C LEU A 190 -8.24 -5.35 10.84
N VAL A 191 -6.95 -5.70 10.71
CA VAL A 191 -6.01 -5.93 11.81
C VAL A 191 -4.73 -5.14 11.56
N TRP A 192 -4.17 -4.53 12.59
CA TRP A 192 -2.92 -3.78 12.50
C TRP A 192 -1.71 -4.67 12.77
N LEU A 193 -0.69 -4.62 11.90
CA LEU A 193 0.67 -5.02 12.23
C LEU A 193 1.50 -3.77 12.50
N ASP A 194 1.56 -3.40 13.78
CA ASP A 194 2.17 -2.20 14.33
C ASP A 194 3.49 -2.47 15.06
N VAL A 195 3.95 -3.72 15.03
CA VAL A 195 5.21 -4.17 15.61
C VAL A 195 6.07 -4.86 14.56
N ARG A 196 7.39 -4.78 14.74
CA ARG A 196 8.38 -5.36 13.83
C ARG A 196 8.51 -6.88 13.97
N GLY A 197 8.51 -7.36 15.21
CA GLY A 197 8.86 -8.75 15.52
C GLY A 197 7.76 -9.75 15.13
N PRO A 198 8.06 -11.05 15.20
CA PRO A 198 7.02 -12.05 15.32
C PRO A 198 6.10 -11.70 16.48
N VAL A 199 4.82 -11.52 16.19
CA VAL A 199 3.77 -11.29 17.17
C VAL A 199 2.68 -12.31 16.95
N ARG A 200 2.07 -12.78 18.03
CA ARG A 200 0.91 -13.64 17.93
C ARG A 200 -0.36 -12.81 17.82
N LYS A 201 -1.19 -13.12 16.82
CA LYS A 201 -2.51 -12.53 16.61
C LYS A 201 -3.55 -13.63 16.43
N GLU A 202 -4.55 -13.63 17.30
CA GLU A 202 -5.59 -14.66 17.35
C GLU A 202 -6.47 -14.67 16.08
N GLU A 203 -6.57 -13.52 15.41
CA GLU A 203 -7.26 -13.33 14.14
C GLU A 203 -6.67 -14.20 13.02
N PHE A 204 -5.38 -14.48 13.11
CA PHE A 204 -4.65 -15.29 12.14
C PHE A 204 -4.51 -16.76 12.55
N ILE A 205 -5.19 -17.22 13.61
CA ILE A 205 -5.27 -18.64 13.93
C ILE A 205 -6.42 -19.26 13.15
N SER A 206 -6.11 -20.23 12.30
CA SER A 206 -7.12 -20.95 11.54
C SER A 206 -8.06 -21.71 12.49
N LYS A 207 -9.36 -21.47 12.35
CA LYS A 207 -10.41 -22.22 13.05
C LYS A 207 -10.97 -23.29 12.13
N ASN A 208 -11.25 -24.48 12.66
CA ASN A 208 -11.88 -25.58 11.93
C ASN A 208 -11.20 -26.00 10.60
N LYS A 209 -9.88 -25.75 10.48
CA LYS A 209 -9.11 -25.94 9.24
C LYS A 209 -9.61 -25.09 8.06
N ASP A 210 -10.21 -23.94 8.34
CA ASP A 210 -10.53 -22.97 7.30
C ASP A 210 -9.26 -22.28 6.79
N TRP A 211 -9.32 -21.75 5.57
CA TRP A 211 -8.29 -20.89 5.03
C TRP A 211 -8.40 -19.49 5.61
N ILE A 212 -7.27 -18.80 5.64
CA ILE A 212 -7.17 -17.37 5.91
C ILE A 212 -6.52 -16.70 4.70
N LEU A 213 -7.13 -15.61 4.23
CA LEU A 213 -6.63 -14.78 3.14
C LEU A 213 -6.45 -13.35 3.64
N ALA A 214 -5.20 -12.92 3.80
CA ALA A 214 -4.83 -11.54 4.06
C ALA A 214 -4.54 -10.78 2.75
N ASN A 215 -4.57 -9.45 2.85
CA ASN A 215 -4.54 -8.51 1.74
C ASN A 215 -5.69 -8.70 0.74
N VAL A 216 -6.92 -8.79 1.26
CA VAL A 216 -8.14 -8.92 0.43
C VAL A 216 -8.18 -7.80 -0.62
N ASN A 217 -8.49 -8.15 -1.88
CA ASN A 217 -8.47 -7.25 -3.05
C ASN A 217 -7.11 -6.58 -3.33
N CYS A 218 -6.02 -7.07 -2.73
CA CYS A 218 -4.69 -6.50 -2.85
C CYS A 218 -4.67 -4.98 -2.57
N THR A 219 -5.46 -4.49 -1.61
CA THR A 219 -5.53 -3.04 -1.30
C THR A 219 -4.25 -2.52 -0.66
N GLY A 220 -3.54 -3.38 0.07
CA GLY A 220 -2.25 -3.07 0.67
C GLY A 220 -1.08 -3.26 -0.28
N TYR A 221 -0.12 -2.34 -0.23
CA TYR A 221 1.14 -2.42 -0.99
C TYR A 221 2.16 -3.34 -0.30
N TYR A 222 1.83 -4.63 -0.21
CA TYR A 222 2.69 -5.66 0.38
C TYR A 222 2.34 -7.06 -0.14
N ARG A 223 3.28 -7.99 0.00
CA ARG A 223 3.05 -9.41 -0.30
C ARG A 223 2.65 -10.18 0.96
N VAL A 224 1.98 -11.31 0.76
CA VAL A 224 1.64 -12.23 1.86
C VAL A 224 2.17 -13.63 1.54
N ASN A 225 2.72 -14.26 2.56
CA ASN A 225 3.12 -15.67 2.55
C ASN A 225 2.48 -16.38 3.75
N TYR A 226 2.20 -17.67 3.59
CA TYR A 226 1.57 -18.50 4.61
C TYR A 226 2.39 -19.76 4.90
N ASP A 227 2.06 -20.44 5.99
CA ASP A 227 2.46 -21.83 6.20
C ASP A 227 1.90 -22.75 5.09
N PRO A 228 2.55 -23.90 4.81
CA PRO A 228 2.14 -24.80 3.73
C PRO A 228 0.70 -25.31 3.83
N ASP A 229 0.18 -25.50 5.05
CA ASP A 229 -1.19 -26.00 5.26
C ASP A 229 -2.23 -24.98 4.81
N ASN A 230 -2.03 -23.68 5.12
CA ASN A 230 -2.94 -22.64 4.63
C ASN A 230 -2.86 -22.47 3.11
N TRP A 231 -1.65 -22.55 2.53
CA TRP A 231 -1.49 -22.57 1.07
C TRP A 231 -2.30 -23.71 0.44
N GLN A 232 -2.22 -24.92 1.02
CA GLN A 232 -3.00 -26.06 0.53
C GLN A 232 -4.51 -25.84 0.62
N ARG A 233 -5.00 -25.18 1.67
CA ARG A 233 -6.42 -24.87 1.83
C ARG A 233 -6.90 -23.83 0.84
N LEU A 234 -6.10 -22.80 0.56
CA LEU A 234 -6.41 -21.82 -0.48
C LEU A 234 -6.43 -22.47 -1.87
N MET A 235 -5.46 -23.33 -2.19
CA MET A 235 -5.46 -24.11 -3.44
C MET A 235 -6.71 -24.98 -3.55
N THR A 236 -7.04 -25.73 -2.48
CA THR A 236 -8.22 -26.59 -2.44
C THR A 236 -9.51 -25.77 -2.61
N GLN A 237 -9.61 -24.58 -2.00
CA GLN A 237 -10.75 -23.69 -2.19
C GLN A 237 -10.87 -23.30 -3.68
N LEU A 238 -9.79 -22.86 -4.32
CA LEU A 238 -9.81 -22.45 -5.73
C LEU A 238 -10.16 -23.60 -6.69
N GLU A 239 -9.72 -24.83 -6.39
CA GLU A 239 -10.04 -26.03 -7.18
C GLU A 239 -11.49 -26.48 -7.03
N THR A 240 -12.07 -26.31 -5.83
CA THR A 240 -13.42 -26.82 -5.51
C THR A 240 -14.52 -25.79 -5.74
N ASN A 241 -14.27 -24.54 -5.36
CA ASN A 241 -15.14 -23.41 -5.63
C ASN A 241 -14.33 -22.11 -5.67
N PRO A 242 -13.98 -21.61 -6.87
CA PRO A 242 -13.20 -20.38 -7.02
C PRO A 242 -13.97 -19.11 -6.65
N ASN A 243 -15.29 -19.20 -6.42
CA ASN A 243 -16.14 -18.08 -6.03
C ASN A 243 -16.32 -18.00 -4.50
#